data_AF-A0A971X260-F1
#
_entry.id   AF-A0A971X260-F1
#
_cell.length_a   1.000
_cell.length_b   1.000
_cell.length_c   1.000
_cell.angle_alpha   90.00
_cell.angle_beta   90.00
_cell.angle_gamma   90.00
#
_symmetry.space_group_name_H-M   'P 1'
#
loop_
_entity.id
_entity.type
_entity.pdbx_description
1 polymer ?
#
loop_
_entity_poly.entity_id
_entity_poly.type
_entity_poly.pdbx_seq_one_letter_code
_entity_poly.pdbx_strand_id
1 'polypeptide(L)'
;MQLKPLIWVLAATLPGMAQAVTCQNNIPPSNPDAIYTDNDDGTVTDTRTGLMWKKCLQGQSWSGVTCTGSAAVMNWAVALSTAEDATDAGYNDWRLPNIKELRSLVEECRTNPAINDTLFPSPTSSTVWSGSPYASHSNDAWYVGFSDGYSYYNNRDYGGHVRLVRAGQSFDPLPPPTAGVCGIAVETATATAPIANLCSAGTATQVTTANGQHSWQCKGENGGAAASCAAPGLPAASGGSGRMTLAVTAGAGCALESANMIAPPNGGPSGFSMPYGAMDFAVNGCTADRVTLQATFSGPVAGMTYKKYINGEWVDLPATLSGNTASFTIEDNGPFDADTTTVGRIADPSGPAVFAAGAGAKPVPTLSHAMLALMAGLMGALGLGRLRRRTGR
;
A
#
# COMPACT_ATOMS: atom_id res chain seq x y z
N MET A 1 -41.30 80.99 -46.90
CA MET A 1 -40.13 80.40 -46.22
C MET A 1 -40.53 80.10 -44.78
N GLN A 2 -40.71 78.82 -44.46
CA GLN A 2 -41.07 78.35 -43.13
C GLN A 2 -39.80 77.99 -42.35
N LEU A 3 -39.68 78.45 -41.11
CA LEU A 3 -38.70 77.97 -40.15
C LEU A 3 -39.46 77.57 -38.88
N LYS A 4 -39.51 76.25 -38.63
CA LYS A 4 -40.11 75.60 -37.47
C LYS A 4 -39.21 75.75 -36.23
N PRO A 5 -39.76 75.83 -35.01
CA PRO A 5 -38.97 75.80 -33.78
C PRO A 5 -38.55 74.37 -33.45
N LEU A 6 -37.27 74.17 -33.12
CA LEU A 6 -36.76 72.92 -32.56
C LEU A 6 -37.21 72.79 -31.10
N ILE A 7 -38.06 71.81 -30.83
CA ILE A 7 -38.37 71.34 -29.47
C ILE A 7 -37.31 70.29 -29.10
N TRP A 8 -36.50 70.58 -28.08
CA TRP A 8 -35.62 69.60 -27.45
C TRP A 8 -36.45 68.74 -26.50
N VAL A 9 -36.69 67.48 -26.87
CA VAL A 9 -37.25 66.47 -25.96
C VAL A 9 -36.08 65.89 -25.16
N LEU A 10 -36.00 66.28 -23.88
CA LEU A 10 -35.09 65.65 -22.92
C LEU A 10 -35.69 64.28 -22.54
N ALA A 11 -35.20 63.21 -23.17
CA ALA A 11 -35.57 61.84 -22.79
C ALA A 11 -34.89 61.50 -21.45
N ALA A 12 -35.64 61.61 -20.35
CA ALA A 12 -35.23 61.06 -19.07
C ALA A 12 -35.27 59.53 -19.15
N THR A 13 -34.13 58.90 -19.42
CA THR A 13 -33.96 57.47 -19.23
C THR A 13 -33.97 57.19 -17.74
N LEU A 14 -35.10 56.70 -17.23
CA LEU A 14 -35.14 56.04 -15.93
C LEU A 14 -34.22 54.81 -15.99
N PRO A 15 -33.19 54.70 -15.13
CA PRO A 15 -32.54 53.41 -14.93
C PRO A 15 -33.59 52.45 -14.36
N GLY A 16 -33.96 51.44 -15.15
CA GLY A 16 -34.72 50.31 -14.64
C GLY A 16 -33.88 49.64 -13.56
N MET A 17 -34.27 49.81 -12.30
CA MET A 17 -33.74 48.99 -11.22
C MET A 17 -34.16 47.55 -11.48
N ALA A 18 -33.25 46.73 -11.98
CA ALA A 18 -33.38 45.28 -11.89
C ALA A 18 -33.39 44.95 -10.39
N GLN A 19 -34.56 44.65 -9.83
CA GLN A 19 -34.62 44.13 -8.47
C GLN A 19 -34.07 42.71 -8.50
N ALA A 20 -32.87 42.50 -7.94
CA ALA A 20 -32.46 41.18 -7.54
C ALA A 20 -33.50 40.64 -6.56
N VAL A 21 -34.07 39.46 -6.83
CA VAL A 21 -35.07 38.85 -5.96
C VAL A 21 -34.44 38.62 -4.59
N THR A 22 -34.84 39.40 -3.59
CA THR A 22 -34.26 39.35 -2.25
C THR A 22 -34.73 38.14 -1.46
N CYS A 23 -33.87 37.58 -0.62
CA CYS A 23 -34.22 36.54 0.33
C CYS A 23 -35.46 36.89 1.17
N GLN A 24 -36.30 35.90 1.44
CA GLN A 24 -37.50 36.11 2.24
C GLN A 24 -37.14 36.36 3.70
N ASN A 25 -37.95 37.16 4.40
CA ASN A 25 -37.88 37.36 5.85
C ASN A 25 -36.51 37.80 6.39
N ASN A 26 -35.72 38.51 5.58
CA ASN A 26 -34.38 38.98 5.96
C ASN A 26 -33.41 37.84 6.34
N ILE A 27 -33.64 36.63 5.82
CA ILE A 27 -32.73 35.50 5.95
C ILE A 27 -31.50 35.80 5.07
N PRO A 28 -30.26 35.69 5.58
CA PRO A 28 -29.06 35.86 4.76
C PRO A 28 -29.02 34.82 3.62
N PRO A 29 -28.54 35.18 2.41
CA PRO A 29 -28.33 34.21 1.35
C PRO A 29 -27.37 33.10 1.78
N SER A 30 -27.72 31.84 1.53
CA SER A 30 -26.85 30.69 1.72
C SER A 30 -25.77 30.59 0.65
N ASN A 31 -26.02 31.16 -0.54
CA ASN A 31 -25.10 31.17 -1.68
C ASN A 31 -24.94 32.58 -2.28
N PRO A 32 -24.41 33.56 -1.52
CA PRO A 32 -24.20 34.92 -2.00
C PRO A 32 -23.13 35.00 -3.09
N ASP A 33 -23.20 35.99 -3.98
CA ASP A 33 -22.24 36.17 -5.09
C ASP A 33 -20.77 36.16 -4.64
N ALA A 34 -20.48 36.67 -3.43
CA ALA A 34 -19.14 36.74 -2.87
C ALA A 34 -18.44 35.39 -2.62
N ILE A 35 -19.19 34.27 -2.56
CA ILE A 35 -18.59 32.93 -2.44
C ILE A 35 -18.29 32.29 -3.79
N TYR A 36 -18.58 32.99 -4.89
CA TYR A 36 -18.33 32.55 -6.24
C TYR A 36 -17.34 33.45 -6.96
N THR A 37 -16.49 32.84 -7.78
CA THR A 37 -15.66 33.55 -8.76
C THR A 37 -16.27 33.34 -10.13
N ASP A 38 -16.79 34.41 -10.73
CA ASP A 38 -17.18 34.42 -12.14
C ASP A 38 -15.91 34.38 -13.01
N ASN A 39 -15.84 33.43 -13.96
CA ASN A 39 -14.69 33.28 -14.84
C ASN A 39 -14.85 34.03 -16.17
N ASP A 40 -15.95 34.77 -16.36
CA ASP A 40 -16.28 35.57 -17.55
C ASP A 40 -16.38 34.77 -18.88
N ASP A 41 -16.37 33.44 -18.82
CA ASP A 41 -16.39 32.53 -19.96
C ASP A 41 -17.67 31.66 -20.02
N GLY A 42 -18.68 32.00 -19.21
CA GLY A 42 -19.90 31.20 -19.04
C GLY A 42 -19.78 30.12 -17.98
N THR A 43 -18.70 30.13 -17.20
CA THR A 43 -18.52 29.28 -16.01
C THR A 43 -18.39 30.11 -14.73
N VAL A 44 -18.59 29.45 -13.59
CA VAL A 44 -18.47 30.06 -12.26
C VAL A 44 -17.86 29.05 -11.29
N THR A 45 -16.94 29.49 -10.43
CA THR A 45 -16.23 28.64 -9.46
C THR A 45 -16.76 28.89 -8.05
N ASP A 46 -17.25 27.86 -7.35
CA ASP A 46 -17.56 27.93 -5.91
C ASP A 46 -16.24 27.89 -5.12
N THR A 47 -15.92 28.99 -4.43
CA THR A 47 -14.65 29.14 -3.68
C THR A 47 -14.56 28.24 -2.46
N ARG A 48 -15.67 27.70 -1.96
CA ARG A 48 -15.70 26.82 -0.78
C ARG A 48 -15.32 25.38 -1.14
N THR A 49 -15.74 24.93 -2.32
CA THR A 49 -15.61 23.54 -2.77
C THR A 49 -14.55 23.37 -3.87
N GLY A 50 -14.20 24.47 -4.54
CA GLY A 50 -13.36 24.45 -5.75
C GLY A 50 -14.08 23.89 -6.98
N LEU A 51 -15.37 23.56 -6.90
CA LEU A 51 -16.16 23.09 -8.02
C LEU A 51 -16.42 24.26 -8.99
N MET A 52 -16.21 24.01 -10.27
CA MET A 52 -16.54 24.92 -11.36
C MET A 52 -17.79 24.44 -12.08
N TRP A 53 -18.73 25.35 -12.31
CA TRP A 53 -20.05 25.08 -12.85
C TRP A 53 -20.29 25.81 -14.16
N LYS A 54 -20.99 25.17 -15.10
CA LYS A 54 -21.58 25.92 -16.23
C LYS A 54 -22.72 26.81 -15.73
N LYS A 55 -22.75 28.07 -16.17
CA LYS A 55 -23.87 29.00 -15.89
C LYS A 55 -25.14 28.66 -16.65
N CYS A 56 -25.00 28.13 -17.85
CA CYS A 56 -26.12 27.68 -18.67
C CYS A 56 -26.39 26.19 -18.50
N LEU A 57 -27.66 25.81 -18.60
CA LEU A 57 -28.04 24.40 -18.73
C LEU A 57 -27.57 23.88 -20.09
N GLN A 58 -27.41 22.57 -20.20
CA GLN A 58 -27.06 21.96 -21.47
C GLN A 58 -28.12 22.23 -22.54
N GLY A 59 -27.66 22.41 -23.79
CA GLY A 59 -28.48 22.88 -24.92
C GLY A 59 -28.52 24.40 -25.10
N GLN A 60 -27.99 25.16 -24.14
CA GLN A 60 -27.92 26.63 -24.20
C GLN A 60 -26.50 27.15 -24.30
N SER A 61 -26.38 28.39 -24.78
CA SER A 61 -25.10 29.07 -24.95
C SER A 61 -25.06 30.36 -24.13
N TRP A 62 -23.90 30.62 -23.53
CA TRP A 62 -23.63 31.87 -22.83
C TRP A 62 -23.42 33.01 -23.84
N SER A 63 -24.13 34.12 -23.69
CA SER A 63 -24.01 35.29 -24.58
C SER A 63 -22.98 36.33 -24.11
N GLY A 64 -22.32 36.09 -22.97
CA GLY A 64 -21.56 37.11 -22.24
C GLY A 64 -22.37 37.78 -21.12
N VAL A 65 -23.71 37.74 -21.20
CA VAL A 65 -24.60 38.36 -20.20
C VAL A 65 -25.65 37.39 -19.65
N THR A 66 -26.19 36.53 -20.51
CA THR A 66 -27.22 35.56 -20.10
C THR A 66 -27.16 34.30 -20.95
N CYS A 67 -27.95 33.29 -20.58
CA CYS A 67 -28.09 32.07 -21.35
C CYS A 67 -29.11 32.25 -22.47
N THR A 68 -28.76 31.81 -23.67
CA THR A 68 -29.58 31.92 -24.88
C THR A 68 -29.82 30.53 -25.48
N GLY A 69 -30.92 30.38 -26.22
CA GLY A 69 -31.38 29.09 -26.73
C GLY A 69 -32.22 28.32 -25.71
N SER A 70 -32.56 27.07 -26.06
CA SER A 70 -33.45 26.22 -25.29
C SER A 70 -32.66 25.19 -24.47
N ALA A 71 -32.95 25.09 -23.17
CA ALA A 71 -32.38 24.02 -22.35
C ALA A 71 -32.86 22.66 -22.87
N ALA A 72 -31.91 21.79 -23.18
CA ALA A 72 -32.19 20.42 -23.60
C ALA A 72 -32.85 19.65 -22.44
N VAL A 73 -33.80 18.80 -22.82
CA VAL A 73 -34.45 17.85 -21.91
C VAL A 73 -33.98 16.47 -22.31
N MET A 74 -33.41 15.74 -21.35
CA MET A 74 -32.81 14.44 -21.60
C MET A 74 -33.14 13.47 -20.48
N ASN A 75 -33.23 12.19 -20.83
CA ASN A 75 -33.31 11.12 -19.85
C ASN A 75 -31.96 10.95 -19.13
N TRP A 76 -31.93 10.21 -18.03
CA TRP A 76 -30.77 10.14 -17.16
C TRP A 76 -29.54 9.50 -17.84
N ALA A 77 -29.76 8.50 -18.72
CA ALA A 77 -28.66 7.85 -19.44
C ALA A 77 -28.00 8.82 -20.44
N VAL A 78 -28.81 9.57 -21.19
CA VAL A 78 -28.32 10.61 -22.12
C VAL A 78 -27.67 11.76 -21.36
N ALA A 79 -28.15 12.09 -20.15
CA ALA A 79 -27.55 13.10 -19.29
C ALA A 79 -26.12 12.76 -18.87
N LEU A 80 -25.87 11.50 -18.49
CA LEU A 80 -24.54 11.02 -18.15
C LEU A 80 -23.59 11.08 -19.35
N SER A 81 -23.97 10.52 -20.49
CA SER A 81 -23.10 10.52 -21.68
C SER A 81 -22.85 11.93 -22.21
N THR A 82 -23.89 12.78 -22.24
CA THR A 82 -23.74 14.18 -22.67
C THR A 82 -22.79 14.97 -21.77
N ALA A 83 -22.74 14.65 -20.48
CA ALA A 83 -21.83 15.29 -19.56
C ALA A 83 -20.38 14.86 -19.78
N GLU A 84 -20.14 13.56 -19.98
CA GLU A 84 -18.82 12.98 -20.25
C GLU A 84 -18.23 13.44 -21.59
N ASP A 85 -19.08 13.63 -22.61
CA ASP A 85 -18.67 14.07 -23.94
C ASP A 85 -18.57 15.61 -24.07
N ALA A 86 -18.92 16.36 -23.02
CA ALA A 86 -18.99 17.81 -23.10
C ALA A 86 -17.62 18.46 -23.23
N THR A 87 -17.50 19.33 -24.23
CA THR A 87 -16.33 20.20 -24.44
C THR A 87 -16.81 21.66 -24.44
N ASP A 88 -16.59 22.34 -23.33
CA ASP A 88 -17.13 23.67 -23.05
C ASP A 88 -16.09 24.52 -22.33
N ALA A 89 -16.04 25.82 -22.66
CA ALA A 89 -15.11 26.80 -22.07
C ALA A 89 -13.62 26.36 -22.06
N GLY A 90 -13.22 25.55 -23.06
CA GLY A 90 -11.84 25.04 -23.17
C GLY A 90 -11.54 23.81 -22.31
N TYR A 91 -12.56 23.21 -21.66
CA TYR A 91 -12.43 22.04 -20.80
C TYR A 91 -13.20 20.84 -21.34
N ASN A 92 -12.71 19.64 -21.05
CA ASN A 92 -13.24 18.35 -21.52
C ASN A 92 -13.39 17.30 -20.40
N ASP A 93 -13.24 17.72 -19.14
CA ASP A 93 -13.35 16.93 -17.91
C ASP A 93 -14.67 17.22 -17.16
N TRP A 94 -15.70 17.63 -17.90
CA TRP A 94 -17.01 17.90 -17.34
C TRP A 94 -17.72 16.62 -16.94
N ARG A 95 -18.61 16.73 -15.95
CA ARG A 95 -19.44 15.62 -15.48
C ARG A 95 -20.78 16.10 -14.96
N LEU A 96 -21.68 15.14 -14.76
CA LEU A 96 -22.91 15.36 -14.02
C LEU A 96 -22.58 15.45 -12.51
N PRO A 97 -23.11 16.44 -11.77
CA PRO A 97 -22.86 16.57 -10.34
C PRO A 97 -23.52 15.45 -9.56
N ASN A 98 -22.94 15.01 -8.45
CA ASN A 98 -23.66 14.18 -7.50
C ASN A 98 -24.75 15.00 -6.78
N ILE A 99 -25.70 14.32 -6.11
CA ILE A 99 -26.84 15.00 -5.50
C ILE A 99 -26.43 16.02 -4.42
N LYS A 100 -25.34 15.79 -3.69
CA LYS A 100 -24.85 16.72 -2.66
C LYS A 100 -24.23 17.96 -3.28
N GLU A 101 -23.45 17.79 -4.34
CA GLU A 101 -22.87 18.89 -5.10
C GLU A 101 -23.96 19.74 -5.74
N LEU A 102 -24.94 19.12 -6.40
CA LEU A 102 -26.03 19.86 -7.02
C LEU A 102 -26.87 20.62 -6.00
N ARG A 103 -27.15 19.99 -4.84
CA ARG A 103 -27.86 20.64 -3.73
C ARG A 103 -27.06 21.81 -3.14
N SER A 104 -25.74 21.82 -3.25
CA SER A 104 -24.93 22.95 -2.74
C SER A 104 -25.23 24.27 -3.44
N LEU A 105 -25.82 24.25 -4.64
CA LEU A 105 -26.27 25.44 -5.36
C LEU A 105 -27.62 25.99 -4.86
N VAL A 106 -28.35 25.24 -4.02
CA VAL A 106 -29.68 25.64 -3.56
C VAL A 106 -29.58 26.85 -2.63
N GLU A 107 -30.28 27.92 -2.99
CA GLU A 107 -30.43 29.11 -2.16
C GLU A 107 -31.56 28.90 -1.14
N GLU A 108 -31.19 28.58 0.10
CA GLU A 108 -32.12 28.16 1.16
C GLU A 108 -32.99 29.32 1.68
N CYS A 109 -32.65 30.58 1.35
CA CYS A 109 -33.38 31.75 1.80
C CYS A 109 -34.64 32.07 0.98
N ARG A 110 -34.87 31.38 -0.16
CA ARG A 110 -35.96 31.69 -1.09
C ARG A 110 -36.40 30.48 -1.91
N THR A 111 -37.55 30.61 -2.56
CA THR A 111 -38.10 29.65 -3.52
C THR A 111 -38.53 30.39 -4.78
N ASN A 112 -38.60 29.70 -5.92
CA ASN A 112 -38.98 30.24 -7.23
C ASN A 112 -38.24 31.55 -7.62
N PRO A 113 -36.90 31.50 -7.78
CA PRO A 113 -36.07 30.29 -7.79
C PRO A 113 -35.20 30.09 -6.54
N ALA A 114 -35.05 28.85 -6.11
CA ALA A 114 -34.18 28.43 -5.01
C ALA A 114 -32.72 28.21 -5.46
N ILE A 115 -32.18 29.12 -6.27
CA ILE A 115 -30.77 29.14 -6.74
C ILE A 115 -30.34 30.59 -6.89
N ASN A 116 -29.05 30.90 -6.78
CA ASN A 116 -28.52 32.22 -7.12
C ASN A 116 -28.77 32.54 -8.62
N ASP A 117 -29.72 33.41 -8.91
CA ASP A 117 -30.21 33.73 -10.25
C ASP A 117 -29.41 34.82 -10.96
N THR A 118 -28.50 35.52 -10.25
CA THR A 118 -27.54 36.44 -10.85
C THR A 118 -26.44 35.67 -11.57
N LEU A 119 -25.96 34.58 -10.95
CA LEU A 119 -24.91 33.71 -11.51
C LEU A 119 -25.46 32.58 -12.39
N PHE A 120 -26.68 32.11 -12.13
CA PHE A 120 -27.32 31.01 -12.85
C PHE A 120 -28.66 31.42 -13.48
N PRO A 121 -28.66 32.22 -14.58
CA PRO A 121 -29.86 32.90 -15.07
C PRO A 121 -30.84 32.05 -15.89
N SER A 122 -30.59 30.75 -16.08
CA SER A 122 -31.31 29.90 -17.05
C SER A 122 -32.19 28.83 -16.42
N PRO A 123 -33.39 28.57 -17.01
CA PRO A 123 -34.66 28.61 -16.30
C PRO A 123 -34.49 28.23 -14.84
N THR A 124 -34.56 29.26 -14.02
CA THR A 124 -34.20 29.22 -12.61
C THR A 124 -35.13 28.30 -11.79
N SER A 125 -36.29 27.93 -12.34
CA SER A 125 -37.23 26.92 -11.81
C SER A 125 -37.17 25.60 -12.60
N SER A 126 -35.99 25.00 -12.73
CA SER A 126 -35.79 23.75 -13.49
C SER A 126 -35.63 22.51 -12.60
N THR A 127 -36.07 21.38 -13.14
CA THR A 127 -35.72 20.03 -12.67
C THR A 127 -34.35 19.66 -13.25
N VAL A 128 -33.32 19.55 -12.41
CA VAL A 128 -31.94 19.29 -12.85
C VAL A 128 -31.46 17.95 -12.31
N TRP A 129 -31.06 17.05 -13.21
CA TRP A 129 -30.54 15.74 -12.87
C TRP A 129 -29.22 15.81 -12.10
N SER A 130 -29.06 14.90 -11.13
CA SER A 130 -27.76 14.55 -10.57
C SER A 130 -27.29 13.20 -11.13
N GLY A 131 -25.99 12.90 -11.04
CA GLY A 131 -25.41 11.59 -11.33
C GLY A 131 -25.63 10.55 -10.22
N SER A 132 -26.44 10.85 -9.20
CA SER A 132 -26.65 9.93 -8.08
C SER A 132 -27.85 8.99 -8.33
N PRO A 133 -27.65 7.66 -8.32
CA PRO A 133 -28.75 6.70 -8.41
C PRO A 133 -29.60 6.70 -7.12
N TYR A 134 -30.88 6.34 -7.23
CA TYR A 134 -31.73 6.15 -6.04
C TYR A 134 -31.61 4.72 -5.50
N ALA A 135 -31.18 4.56 -4.25
CA ALA A 135 -30.87 3.25 -3.68
C ALA A 135 -32.10 2.34 -3.54
N SER A 136 -33.28 2.90 -3.28
CA SER A 136 -34.50 2.12 -3.03
C SER A 136 -35.16 1.60 -4.31
N HIS A 137 -34.93 2.25 -5.46
CA HIS A 137 -35.51 1.84 -6.75
C HIS A 137 -34.46 1.96 -7.85
N SER A 138 -34.06 0.82 -8.44
CA SER A 138 -32.99 0.74 -9.44
C SER A 138 -33.28 1.53 -10.71
N ASN A 139 -34.54 1.80 -11.02
CA ASN A 139 -34.96 2.54 -12.21
C ASN A 139 -35.00 4.05 -11.98
N ASP A 140 -34.71 4.53 -10.77
CA ASP A 140 -34.82 5.94 -10.41
C ASP A 140 -33.43 6.57 -10.20
N ALA A 141 -33.38 7.89 -10.32
CA ALA A 141 -32.22 8.71 -10.01
C ALA A 141 -32.64 9.98 -9.27
N TRP A 142 -31.68 10.61 -8.57
CA TRP A 142 -31.91 11.85 -7.85
C TRP A 142 -31.80 13.08 -8.76
N TYR A 143 -32.64 14.08 -8.50
CA TYR A 143 -32.59 15.40 -9.10
C TYR A 143 -32.87 16.49 -8.05
N VAL A 144 -32.58 17.74 -8.38
CA VAL A 144 -32.97 18.92 -7.58
C VAL A 144 -34.00 19.72 -8.36
N GLY A 145 -35.08 20.10 -7.69
CA GLY A 145 -36.06 21.06 -8.20
C GLY A 145 -35.71 22.47 -7.74
N PHE A 146 -35.25 23.35 -8.64
CA PHE A 146 -34.90 24.72 -8.26
C PHE A 146 -36.13 25.64 -8.11
N SER A 147 -37.35 25.14 -8.30
CA SER A 147 -38.57 25.84 -7.87
C SER A 147 -38.68 25.94 -6.35
N ASP A 148 -38.22 24.92 -5.61
CA ASP A 148 -38.41 24.81 -4.17
C ASP A 148 -37.14 24.41 -3.38
N GLY A 149 -36.05 24.03 -4.07
CA GLY A 149 -34.78 23.66 -3.46
C GLY A 149 -34.73 22.23 -2.93
N TYR A 150 -35.76 21.41 -3.16
CA TYR A 150 -35.80 20.04 -2.66
C TYR A 150 -35.08 19.06 -3.59
N SER A 151 -34.59 17.99 -2.97
CA SER A 151 -34.05 16.83 -3.65
C SER A 151 -35.17 15.80 -3.83
N TYR A 152 -35.38 15.38 -5.06
CA TYR A 152 -36.43 14.44 -5.45
C TYR A 152 -35.83 13.28 -6.23
N TYR A 153 -36.62 12.24 -6.46
CA TYR A 153 -36.27 11.14 -7.34
C TYR A 153 -37.37 10.90 -8.36
N ASN A 154 -37.00 10.42 -9.55
CA ASN A 154 -37.94 9.98 -10.57
C ASN A 154 -37.29 8.91 -11.44
N ASN A 155 -38.10 8.22 -12.22
CA ASN A 155 -37.64 7.20 -13.15
C ASN A 155 -36.69 7.82 -14.20
N ARG A 156 -35.60 7.09 -14.48
CA ARG A 156 -34.48 7.49 -15.35
C ARG A 156 -34.89 7.77 -16.79
N ASP A 157 -36.06 7.31 -17.23
CA ASP A 157 -36.60 7.55 -18.57
C ASP A 157 -37.28 8.93 -18.69
N TYR A 158 -37.60 9.60 -17.58
CA TYR A 158 -38.18 10.94 -17.62
C TYR A 158 -37.15 12.00 -18.05
N GLY A 159 -37.66 13.02 -18.72
CA GLY A 159 -36.86 14.16 -19.13
C GLY A 159 -36.51 15.10 -17.96
N GLY A 160 -35.25 15.48 -17.86
CA GLY A 160 -34.76 16.54 -16.98
C GLY A 160 -33.65 17.35 -17.64
N HIS A 161 -33.26 18.45 -17.00
CA HIS A 161 -32.17 19.31 -17.47
C HIS A 161 -30.83 18.91 -16.86
N VAL A 162 -29.74 19.39 -17.45
CA VAL A 162 -28.38 19.11 -17.02
C VAL A 162 -27.60 20.40 -16.82
N ARG A 163 -26.94 20.50 -15.66
CA ARG A 163 -25.93 21.53 -15.36
C ARG A 163 -24.62 20.81 -15.09
N LEU A 164 -23.58 21.16 -15.85
CA LEU A 164 -22.29 20.49 -15.72
C LEU A 164 -21.47 21.10 -14.59
N VAL A 165 -20.68 20.22 -13.97
CA VAL A 165 -19.67 20.56 -12.97
C VAL A 165 -18.34 19.93 -13.36
N ARG A 166 -17.24 20.57 -12.97
CA ARG A 166 -15.88 20.06 -13.10
C ARG A 166 -15.01 20.55 -11.93
N ALA A 167 -13.80 20.01 -11.83
CA ALA A 167 -12.79 20.39 -10.84
C ALA A 167 -13.29 20.29 -9.37
N GLY A 168 -12.44 20.69 -8.41
CA GLY A 168 -12.74 20.77 -6.98
C GLY A 168 -12.54 19.47 -6.19
N GLN A 169 -12.44 19.59 -4.87
CA GLN A 169 -12.64 18.45 -3.96
C GLN A 169 -14.13 18.12 -4.00
N SER A 170 -14.55 17.42 -5.05
CA SER A 170 -15.71 16.53 -4.98
C SER A 170 -15.66 15.84 -3.63
N PHE A 171 -16.77 15.76 -2.89
CA PHE A 171 -16.87 14.81 -1.80
C PHE A 171 -16.66 13.42 -2.45
N ASP A 172 -15.42 12.94 -2.42
CA ASP A 172 -14.69 12.22 -3.48
C ASP A 172 -15.50 11.25 -4.39
N PRO A 173 -15.21 11.20 -5.71
CA PRO A 173 -15.37 9.95 -6.44
C PRO A 173 -14.38 8.96 -5.82
N LEU A 174 -14.84 7.77 -5.43
CA LEU A 174 -13.94 6.72 -4.96
C LEU A 174 -12.77 6.60 -5.96
N PRO A 175 -11.51 6.63 -5.49
CA PRO A 175 -10.38 6.47 -6.39
C PRO A 175 -10.58 5.18 -7.20
N PRO A 176 -10.14 5.13 -8.46
CA PRO A 176 -10.36 3.95 -9.29
C PRO A 176 -9.82 2.68 -8.60
N PRO A 177 -10.46 1.51 -8.81
CA PRO A 177 -9.99 0.25 -8.26
C PRO A 177 -8.52 0.02 -8.62
N THR A 178 -7.66 -0.09 -7.62
CA THR A 178 -6.23 -0.34 -7.83
C THR A 178 -5.93 -1.76 -7.39
N ALA A 179 -5.60 -2.62 -8.34
CA ALA A 179 -5.25 -4.02 -8.05
C ALA A 179 -3.98 -4.08 -7.19
N GLY A 180 -3.95 -5.01 -6.24
CA GLY A 180 -2.72 -5.29 -5.50
C GLY A 180 -1.66 -5.88 -6.42
N VAL A 181 -0.39 -5.53 -6.19
CA VAL A 181 0.74 -6.05 -6.97
C VAL A 181 1.82 -6.54 -6.02
N CYS A 182 2.32 -7.76 -6.26
CA CYS A 182 3.40 -8.32 -5.46
C CYS A 182 4.65 -7.44 -5.54
N GLY A 183 5.31 -7.26 -4.40
CA GLY A 183 6.60 -6.58 -4.32
C GLY A 183 7.75 -7.52 -4.67
N ILE A 184 8.98 -7.00 -4.57
CA ILE A 184 10.20 -7.75 -4.93
C ILE A 184 10.49 -8.94 -4.01
N ALA A 185 9.78 -9.09 -2.89
CA ALA A 185 9.90 -10.28 -2.04
C ALA A 185 9.32 -11.55 -2.69
N VAL A 186 8.48 -11.42 -3.73
CA VAL A 186 7.92 -12.58 -4.43
C VAL A 186 9.03 -13.41 -5.07
N GLU A 187 8.91 -14.73 -5.02
CA GLU A 187 9.88 -15.70 -5.58
C GLU A 187 11.32 -15.63 -5.04
N THR A 188 11.62 -14.70 -4.14
CA THR A 188 12.94 -14.60 -3.49
C THR A 188 13.03 -15.61 -2.35
N ALA A 189 13.97 -16.55 -2.45
CA ALA A 189 14.12 -17.60 -1.44
C ALA A 189 14.66 -17.04 -0.10
N THR A 190 13.99 -17.33 1.02
CA THR A 190 14.37 -16.81 2.35
C THR A 190 14.16 -17.80 3.50
N ALA A 191 14.98 -17.69 4.57
CA ALA A 191 14.90 -18.56 5.76
C ALA A 191 13.78 -18.16 6.71
N THR A 192 13.43 -16.87 6.68
CA THR A 192 12.47 -16.25 7.56
C THR A 192 11.39 -15.56 6.74
N ALA A 193 10.20 -15.43 7.31
CA ALA A 193 9.11 -14.72 6.64
C ALA A 193 9.57 -13.29 6.28
N PRO A 194 9.42 -12.84 5.03
CA PRO A 194 9.76 -11.47 4.64
C PRO A 194 8.91 -10.47 5.43
N ILE A 195 9.53 -9.38 5.89
CA ILE A 195 8.86 -8.32 6.66
C ILE A 195 8.75 -6.98 5.91
N ALA A 196 9.40 -6.89 4.76
CA ALA A 196 9.46 -5.69 3.93
C ALA A 196 9.32 -6.07 2.45
N ASN A 197 9.01 -5.08 1.61
CA ASN A 197 8.90 -5.25 0.16
C ASN A 197 7.89 -6.33 -0.29
N LEU A 198 6.84 -6.54 0.52
CA LEU A 198 5.79 -7.53 0.28
C LEU A 198 4.88 -7.13 -0.88
N CYS A 199 4.52 -5.86 -0.99
CA CYS A 199 3.64 -5.33 -2.03
C CYS A 199 4.29 -4.10 -2.68
N SER A 200 4.24 -4.03 -4.01
CA SER A 200 4.60 -2.83 -4.78
C SER A 200 3.39 -1.92 -4.98
N ALA A 201 2.16 -2.48 -4.91
CA ALA A 201 0.91 -1.76 -4.81
C ALA A 201 -0.07 -2.50 -3.89
N GLY A 202 -0.88 -1.74 -3.15
CA GLY A 202 -1.84 -2.26 -2.17
C GLY A 202 -1.25 -2.62 -0.81
N THR A 203 -2.08 -3.14 0.08
CA THR A 203 -1.71 -3.42 1.48
C THR A 203 -1.40 -4.90 1.70
N ALA A 204 -0.21 -5.20 2.24
CA ALA A 204 0.20 -6.56 2.57
C ALA A 204 -0.58 -7.11 3.77
N THR A 205 -1.05 -8.35 3.66
CA THR A 205 -1.52 -9.11 4.83
C THR A 205 -0.35 -9.66 5.63
N GLN A 206 -0.65 -10.17 6.83
CA GLN A 206 0.32 -10.96 7.59
C GLN A 206 0.83 -12.15 6.75
N VAL A 207 2.14 -12.33 6.73
CA VAL A 207 2.78 -13.46 6.06
C VAL A 207 2.54 -14.74 6.87
N THR A 208 2.02 -15.77 6.21
CA THR A 208 1.89 -17.11 6.78
C THR A 208 2.99 -18.02 6.24
N THR A 209 3.42 -18.99 7.05
CA THR A 209 4.45 -19.95 6.64
C THR A 209 3.89 -21.36 6.76
N ALA A 210 3.88 -22.09 5.64
CA ALA A 210 3.44 -23.48 5.59
C ALA A 210 4.32 -24.24 4.59
N ASN A 211 4.74 -25.46 4.95
CA ASN A 211 5.54 -26.34 4.08
C ASN A 211 6.80 -25.68 3.48
N GLY A 212 7.44 -24.77 4.23
CA GLY A 212 8.61 -24.06 3.72
C GLY A 212 8.28 -23.07 2.60
N GLN A 213 7.08 -22.51 2.54
CA GLN A 213 6.71 -21.39 1.68
C GLN A 213 6.12 -20.27 2.53
N HIS A 214 6.51 -19.03 2.26
CA HIS A 214 6.00 -17.82 2.89
C HIS A 214 4.97 -17.15 1.98
N SER A 215 3.71 -17.05 2.41
CA SER A 215 2.61 -16.58 1.58
C SER A 215 1.91 -15.36 2.19
N TRP A 216 1.51 -14.40 1.35
CA TRP A 216 0.74 -13.22 1.74
C TRP A 216 -0.17 -12.77 0.59
N GLN A 217 -1.08 -11.83 0.88
CA GLN A 217 -1.87 -11.15 -0.13
C GLN A 217 -1.50 -9.67 -0.16
N CYS A 218 -1.45 -9.10 -1.36
CA CYS A 218 -1.51 -7.67 -1.57
C CYS A 218 -2.97 -7.32 -1.84
N LYS A 219 -3.66 -6.78 -0.83
CA LYS A 219 -5.05 -6.34 -0.95
C LYS A 219 -5.11 -5.11 -1.85
N GLY A 220 -5.90 -5.20 -2.92
CA GLY A 220 -6.20 -4.05 -3.76
C GLY A 220 -6.96 -2.97 -2.99
N GLU A 221 -6.80 -1.74 -3.43
CA GLU A 221 -7.45 -0.57 -2.84
C GLU A 221 -8.68 -0.18 -3.68
N ASN A 222 -9.66 0.45 -3.04
CA ASN A 222 -10.87 0.97 -3.71
C ASN A 222 -11.64 -0.07 -4.54
N GLY A 223 -11.71 -1.32 -4.06
CA GLY A 223 -12.37 -2.43 -4.75
C GLY A 223 -11.52 -3.14 -5.80
N GLY A 224 -10.23 -2.81 -5.89
CA GLY A 224 -9.28 -3.53 -6.73
C GLY A 224 -9.07 -4.98 -6.28
N ALA A 225 -8.79 -5.87 -7.24
CA ALA A 225 -8.55 -7.28 -6.96
C ALA A 225 -7.30 -7.48 -6.07
N ALA A 226 -7.32 -8.51 -5.23
CA ALA A 226 -6.15 -8.90 -4.45
C ALA A 226 -5.20 -9.77 -5.29
N ALA A 227 -3.89 -9.57 -5.12
CA ALA A 227 -2.87 -10.46 -5.65
C ALA A 227 -2.37 -11.41 -4.55
N SER A 228 -2.28 -12.70 -4.89
CA SER A 228 -1.68 -13.72 -4.04
C SER A 228 -0.19 -13.81 -4.35
N CYS A 229 0.64 -13.63 -3.33
CA CYS A 229 2.09 -13.56 -3.45
C CYS A 229 2.73 -14.62 -2.56
N ALA A 230 3.82 -15.22 -3.03
CA ALA A 230 4.57 -16.19 -2.25
C ALA A 230 6.07 -16.06 -2.50
N ALA A 231 6.83 -16.31 -1.45
CA ALA A 231 8.27 -16.47 -1.46
C ALA A 231 8.58 -17.91 -1.06
N PRO A 232 9.41 -18.65 -1.82
CA PRO A 232 9.87 -19.96 -1.38
C PRO A 232 10.67 -19.80 -0.08
N GLY A 233 10.33 -20.57 0.92
CA GLY A 233 11.23 -20.78 2.05
C GLY A 233 12.39 -21.65 1.58
N LEU A 234 13.55 -21.45 2.18
CA LEU A 234 14.72 -22.24 1.79
C LEU A 234 14.53 -23.71 2.17
N PRO A 235 15.00 -24.65 1.34
CA PRO A 235 14.98 -26.06 1.70
C PRO A 235 15.76 -26.25 3.01
N ALA A 236 15.13 -26.91 3.99
CA ALA A 236 15.86 -27.41 5.14
C ALA A 236 16.77 -28.52 4.65
N ALA A 237 18.08 -28.24 4.56
CA ALA A 237 19.06 -29.25 4.21
C ALA A 237 19.09 -30.32 5.32
N SER A 238 18.72 -31.56 4.99
CA SER A 238 18.75 -32.69 5.92
C SER A 238 19.65 -33.80 5.39
N GLY A 239 20.68 -34.15 6.15
CA GLY A 239 21.69 -35.16 5.83
C GLY A 239 22.82 -35.13 6.88
N GLY A 240 23.35 -36.29 7.28
CA GLY A 240 24.29 -36.37 8.42
C GLY A 240 23.62 -36.11 9.78
N SER A 241 24.41 -35.80 10.81
CA SER A 241 23.96 -35.65 12.21
C SER A 241 23.23 -34.34 12.53
N GLY A 242 22.93 -33.48 11.55
CA GLY A 242 22.40 -32.13 11.78
C GLY A 242 21.29 -31.68 10.81
N ARG A 243 20.64 -30.55 11.15
CA ARG A 243 19.73 -29.79 10.28
C ARG A 243 20.19 -28.34 10.18
N MET A 244 19.97 -27.71 9.03
CA MET A 244 20.39 -26.33 8.78
C MET A 244 19.48 -25.60 7.77
N THR A 245 19.39 -24.28 7.89
CA THR A 245 18.85 -23.35 6.85
C THR A 245 19.93 -22.33 6.43
N LEU A 246 19.94 -21.90 5.16
CA LEU A 246 20.98 -21.01 4.61
C LEU A 246 20.38 -19.84 3.81
N ALA A 247 20.46 -18.61 4.30
CA ALA A 247 19.92 -17.42 3.62
C ALA A 247 21.00 -16.53 2.99
N VAL A 248 20.67 -15.94 1.83
CA VAL A 248 21.40 -14.77 1.29
C VAL A 248 20.89 -13.53 2.02
N THR A 249 21.79 -12.79 2.66
CA THR A 249 21.48 -11.61 3.48
C THR A 249 21.99 -10.31 2.88
N ALA A 250 22.94 -10.37 1.95
CA ALA A 250 23.37 -9.27 1.09
C ALA A 250 24.04 -9.82 -0.19
N GLY A 251 23.97 -9.06 -1.29
CA GLY A 251 24.52 -9.46 -2.59
C GLY A 251 23.51 -9.20 -3.70
N ALA A 252 23.81 -8.28 -4.61
CA ALA A 252 22.88 -7.93 -5.70
C ALA A 252 22.77 -9.10 -6.70
N GLY A 253 21.54 -9.45 -7.08
CA GLY A 253 21.25 -10.51 -8.05
C GLY A 253 21.44 -11.96 -7.56
N CYS A 254 22.14 -12.17 -6.43
CA CYS A 254 22.41 -13.50 -5.89
C CYS A 254 21.14 -14.20 -5.39
N ALA A 255 20.87 -15.40 -5.90
CA ALA A 255 19.80 -16.28 -5.45
C ALA A 255 20.37 -17.65 -5.05
N LEU A 256 19.84 -18.23 -3.96
CA LEU A 256 20.24 -19.58 -3.56
C LEU A 256 19.70 -20.60 -4.59
N GLU A 257 20.60 -21.34 -5.22
CA GLU A 257 20.29 -22.41 -6.17
C GLU A 257 20.08 -23.76 -5.44
N SER A 258 20.94 -24.07 -4.46
CA SER A 258 20.79 -25.29 -3.65
C SER A 258 21.47 -25.17 -2.28
N ALA A 259 21.02 -25.99 -1.32
CA ALA A 259 21.69 -26.18 -0.03
C ALA A 259 21.40 -27.59 0.50
N ASN A 260 22.46 -28.36 0.75
CA ASN A 260 22.43 -29.76 1.17
C ASN A 260 23.43 -30.00 2.29
N MET A 261 23.12 -30.95 3.18
CA MET A 261 24.08 -31.42 4.18
C MET A 261 24.71 -32.71 3.69
N ILE A 262 26.04 -32.74 3.68
CA ILE A 262 26.85 -33.87 3.24
C ILE A 262 27.80 -34.33 4.36
N ALA A 263 28.30 -35.56 4.23
CA ALA A 263 29.45 -35.98 5.02
C ALA A 263 30.66 -35.08 4.66
N PRO A 264 31.48 -34.63 5.63
CA PRO A 264 32.63 -33.79 5.34
C PRO A 264 33.57 -34.44 4.32
N PRO A 265 33.87 -33.78 3.19
CA PRO A 265 34.88 -34.26 2.24
C PRO A 265 36.19 -34.63 2.93
N ASN A 266 36.78 -35.76 2.53
CA ASN A 266 38.01 -36.33 3.09
C ASN A 266 37.98 -36.56 4.62
N GLY A 267 36.79 -36.73 5.22
CA GLY A 267 36.64 -36.95 6.66
C GLY A 267 36.70 -35.67 7.50
N GLY A 268 36.80 -34.49 6.87
CA GLY A 268 36.81 -33.19 7.54
C GLY A 268 38.22 -32.63 7.83
N PRO A 269 38.31 -31.43 8.43
CA PRO A 269 39.58 -30.78 8.73
C PRO A 269 40.38 -31.55 9.79
N SER A 270 41.68 -31.73 9.55
CA SER A 270 42.58 -32.43 10.49
C SER A 270 42.58 -31.77 11.88
N GLY A 271 42.34 -32.56 12.93
CA GLY A 271 42.28 -32.08 14.31
C GLY A 271 40.93 -31.43 14.71
N PHE A 272 39.95 -31.41 13.81
CA PHE A 272 38.62 -30.88 14.07
C PHE A 272 37.53 -31.94 13.89
N SER A 273 36.40 -31.73 14.57
CA SER A 273 35.14 -32.42 14.34
C SER A 273 34.12 -31.42 13.81
N MET A 274 33.34 -31.83 12.81
CA MET A 274 32.23 -31.03 12.26
C MET A 274 30.90 -31.61 12.77
N PRO A 275 30.34 -31.13 13.89
CA PRO A 275 29.23 -31.77 14.58
C PRO A 275 27.93 -31.81 13.76
N TYR A 276 27.79 -30.93 12.77
CA TYR A 276 26.63 -30.89 11.89
C TYR A 276 26.90 -31.51 10.51
N GLY A 277 28.13 -31.94 10.20
CA GLY A 277 28.55 -32.27 8.84
C GLY A 277 29.01 -31.04 8.06
N ALA A 278 29.13 -31.16 6.74
CA ALA A 278 29.43 -30.05 5.84
C ALA A 278 28.20 -29.66 5.02
N MET A 279 28.04 -28.37 4.77
CA MET A 279 27.00 -27.79 3.92
C MET A 279 27.55 -27.62 2.51
N ASP A 280 26.98 -28.35 1.56
CA ASP A 280 27.17 -28.15 0.13
C ASP A 280 26.06 -27.23 -0.38
N PHE A 281 26.41 -26.06 -0.91
CA PHE A 281 25.44 -25.05 -1.34
C PHE A 281 25.86 -24.45 -2.67
N ALA A 282 24.90 -23.90 -3.40
CA ALA A 282 25.15 -23.14 -4.61
C ALA A 282 24.34 -21.84 -4.58
N VAL A 283 24.97 -20.73 -4.93
CA VAL A 283 24.32 -19.43 -5.18
C VAL A 283 24.57 -19.08 -6.64
N ASN A 284 23.57 -18.54 -7.35
CA ASN A 284 23.66 -18.17 -8.76
C ASN A 284 23.11 -16.75 -9.00
N GLY A 285 23.47 -16.12 -10.12
CA GLY A 285 22.91 -14.83 -10.56
C GLY A 285 23.54 -13.60 -9.89
N CYS A 286 24.64 -13.78 -9.16
CA CYS A 286 25.33 -12.68 -8.49
C CYS A 286 25.82 -11.64 -9.52
N THR A 287 25.28 -10.41 -9.42
CA THR A 287 25.74 -9.26 -10.21
C THR A 287 26.72 -8.38 -9.43
N ALA A 288 26.79 -8.58 -8.11
CA ALA A 288 27.85 -8.07 -7.26
C ALA A 288 28.90 -9.15 -7.02
N ASP A 289 30.16 -8.72 -6.94
CA ASP A 289 31.31 -9.61 -6.72
C ASP A 289 31.26 -10.31 -5.35
N ARG A 290 30.37 -9.87 -4.43
CA ARG A 290 30.28 -10.40 -3.06
C ARG A 290 28.87 -10.80 -2.66
N VAL A 291 28.76 -11.93 -1.98
CA VAL A 291 27.54 -12.43 -1.35
C VAL A 291 27.77 -12.65 0.15
N THR A 292 26.81 -12.22 0.98
CA THR A 292 26.80 -12.51 2.41
C THR A 292 25.72 -13.52 2.73
N LEU A 293 26.13 -14.62 3.36
CA LEU A 293 25.29 -15.76 3.70
C LEU A 293 25.12 -15.87 5.21
N GLN A 294 23.96 -16.38 5.64
CA GLN A 294 23.65 -16.69 7.03
C GLN A 294 23.13 -18.12 7.13
N ALA A 295 23.93 -19.00 7.74
CA ALA A 295 23.56 -20.38 8.04
C ALA A 295 23.05 -20.49 9.48
N THR A 296 21.89 -21.13 9.69
CA THR A 296 21.33 -21.41 11.02
C THR A 296 21.28 -22.91 11.25
N PHE A 297 21.94 -23.37 12.32
CA PHE A 297 22.11 -24.79 12.65
C PHE A 297 21.11 -25.24 13.74
N SER A 298 20.89 -26.55 13.81
CA SER A 298 20.02 -27.18 14.82
C SER A 298 20.56 -27.12 16.26
N GLY A 299 21.78 -26.61 16.46
CA GLY A 299 22.36 -26.41 17.79
C GLY A 299 23.40 -25.28 17.80
N PRO A 300 24.01 -25.01 18.97
CA PRO A 300 24.90 -23.86 19.15
C PRO A 300 26.21 -24.02 18.37
N VAL A 301 26.65 -22.93 17.74
CA VAL A 301 27.92 -22.82 16.98
C VAL A 301 28.85 -21.75 17.54
N ALA A 302 28.43 -21.01 18.56
CA ALA A 302 29.27 -20.03 19.25
C ALA A 302 30.55 -20.68 19.80
N GLY A 303 31.71 -20.08 19.54
CA GLY A 303 33.02 -20.59 19.97
C GLY A 303 33.63 -21.65 19.05
N MET A 304 32.98 -22.02 17.95
CA MET A 304 33.55 -22.86 16.90
C MET A 304 34.40 -22.03 15.93
N THR A 305 35.05 -22.72 14.99
CA THR A 305 35.66 -22.12 13.79
C THR A 305 34.80 -22.46 12.59
N TYR A 306 34.77 -21.61 11.55
CA TYR A 306 34.05 -21.94 10.32
C TYR A 306 35.06 -22.31 9.23
N LYS A 307 34.88 -23.48 8.62
CA LYS A 307 35.81 -24.06 7.66
C LYS A 307 35.16 -24.12 6.29
N LYS A 308 35.94 -23.91 5.24
CA LYS A 308 35.52 -24.10 3.84
C LYS A 308 36.45 -25.08 3.15
N TYR A 309 35.90 -25.91 2.29
CA TYR A 309 36.65 -26.90 1.52
C TYR A 309 36.92 -26.36 0.12
N ILE A 310 38.18 -26.16 -0.23
CA ILE A 310 38.61 -25.53 -1.48
C ILE A 310 39.79 -26.32 -2.04
N ASN A 311 39.72 -26.69 -3.32
CA ASN A 311 40.83 -27.35 -4.03
C ASN A 311 41.43 -28.58 -3.30
N GLY A 312 40.61 -29.33 -2.56
CA GLY A 312 41.05 -30.52 -1.83
C GLY A 312 41.41 -30.30 -0.36
N GLU A 313 41.43 -29.06 0.11
CA GLU A 313 41.90 -28.69 1.46
C GLU A 313 40.84 -27.91 2.25
N TRP A 314 40.90 -28.03 3.58
CA TRP A 314 40.02 -27.29 4.49
C TRP A 314 40.73 -26.03 5.00
N VAL A 315 40.17 -24.87 4.69
CA VAL A 315 40.69 -23.55 5.09
C VAL A 315 39.75 -22.85 6.07
N ASP A 316 40.30 -21.93 6.87
CA ASP A 316 39.49 -21.07 7.75
C ASP A 316 38.77 -20.00 6.93
N LEU A 317 37.43 -19.97 7.02
CA LEU A 317 36.61 -18.92 6.46
C LEU A 317 36.25 -17.93 7.57
N PRO A 318 36.59 -16.63 7.43
CA PRO A 318 36.15 -15.61 8.37
C PRO A 318 34.62 -15.56 8.47
N ALA A 319 34.09 -15.88 9.65
CA ALA A 319 32.67 -15.92 9.92
C ALA A 319 32.36 -15.37 11.32
N THR A 320 31.20 -14.72 11.46
CA THR A 320 30.63 -14.34 12.75
C THR A 320 29.73 -15.46 13.24
N LEU A 321 30.10 -16.08 14.36
CA LEU A 321 29.36 -17.19 14.97
C LEU A 321 28.67 -16.72 16.26
N SER A 322 27.34 -16.75 16.29
CA SER A 322 26.54 -16.31 17.45
C SER A 322 25.34 -17.21 17.64
N GLY A 323 25.12 -17.70 18.88
CA GLY A 323 24.06 -18.65 19.17
C GLY A 323 24.19 -19.90 18.30
N ASN A 324 23.20 -20.14 17.43
CA ASN A 324 23.16 -21.22 16.44
C ASN A 324 23.38 -20.74 14.99
N THR A 325 23.87 -19.51 14.80
CA THR A 325 24.01 -18.87 13.49
C THR A 325 25.48 -18.65 13.14
N ALA A 326 25.84 -18.91 11.87
CA ALA A 326 27.07 -18.48 11.23
C ALA A 326 26.77 -17.48 10.11
N SER A 327 27.44 -16.33 10.10
CA SER A 327 27.36 -15.35 9.00
C SER A 327 28.73 -15.13 8.39
N PHE A 328 28.83 -15.21 7.07
CA PHE A 328 30.08 -15.12 6.32
C PHE A 328 29.85 -14.48 4.95
N THR A 329 30.90 -13.86 4.40
CA THR A 329 30.87 -13.22 3.08
C THR A 329 31.86 -13.92 2.17
N ILE A 330 31.44 -14.23 0.94
CA ILE A 330 32.26 -14.85 -0.09
C ILE A 330 32.30 -13.91 -1.30
N GLU A 331 33.44 -13.84 -1.95
CA GLU A 331 33.65 -13.11 -3.20
C GLU A 331 33.67 -14.12 -4.36
N ASP A 332 32.84 -13.91 -5.38
CA ASP A 332 32.77 -14.74 -6.59
C ASP A 332 34.11 -14.66 -7.33
N ASN A 333 34.73 -15.81 -7.59
CA ASN A 333 36.12 -15.95 -8.08
C ASN A 333 37.21 -15.41 -7.12
N GLY A 334 36.90 -15.28 -5.82
CA GLY A 334 37.83 -14.87 -4.78
C GLY A 334 38.60 -16.03 -4.11
N PRO A 335 39.42 -15.75 -3.07
CA PRO A 335 40.21 -16.76 -2.34
C PRO A 335 39.39 -17.83 -1.60
N PHE A 336 38.06 -17.70 -1.62
CA PHE A 336 37.12 -18.62 -0.99
C PHE A 336 36.12 -19.18 -2.00
N ASP A 337 36.53 -19.40 -3.25
CA ASP A 337 35.66 -19.91 -4.30
C ASP A 337 36.47 -20.81 -5.24
N ALA A 338 36.15 -22.11 -5.30
CA ALA A 338 36.98 -23.07 -6.05
C ALA A 338 36.62 -23.17 -7.53
N ASP A 339 35.41 -22.81 -7.95
CA ASP A 339 34.94 -22.94 -9.34
C ASP A 339 35.22 -21.71 -10.19
N THR A 340 36.51 -21.47 -10.49
CA THR A 340 36.98 -20.37 -11.33
C THR A 340 36.50 -20.39 -12.80
N THR A 341 35.61 -21.32 -13.18
CA THR A 341 35.14 -21.54 -14.55
C THR A 341 33.67 -21.19 -14.77
N THR A 342 32.89 -20.94 -13.71
CA THR A 342 31.46 -20.61 -13.79
C THR A 342 31.22 -19.23 -13.17
N VAL A 343 31.40 -18.17 -13.96
CA VAL A 343 31.21 -16.79 -13.49
C VAL A 343 29.79 -16.60 -12.95
N GLY A 344 29.67 -16.08 -11.72
CA GLY A 344 28.39 -15.80 -11.06
C GLY A 344 27.79 -16.96 -10.28
N ARG A 345 28.55 -18.03 -10.01
CA ARG A 345 28.12 -19.17 -9.20
C ARG A 345 29.19 -19.55 -8.18
N ILE A 346 28.81 -19.64 -6.91
CA ILE A 346 29.69 -20.10 -5.81
C ILE A 346 29.16 -21.44 -5.31
N ALA A 347 29.98 -22.50 -5.34
CA ALA A 347 29.57 -23.81 -4.83
C ALA A 347 30.69 -24.65 -4.23
N ASP A 348 30.93 -24.51 -2.92
CA ASP A 348 31.80 -25.43 -2.19
C ASP A 348 31.29 -25.78 -0.79
N PRO A 349 31.59 -27.02 -0.32
CA PRO A 349 31.29 -27.44 1.04
C PRO A 349 31.90 -26.55 2.12
N SER A 350 31.13 -26.21 3.16
CA SER A 350 31.63 -25.46 4.31
C SER A 350 30.87 -25.82 5.60
N GLY A 351 31.39 -25.47 6.77
CA GLY A 351 30.65 -25.69 8.00
C GLY A 351 31.44 -25.38 9.29
N PRO A 352 30.73 -25.36 10.43
CA PRO A 352 31.34 -25.13 11.72
C PRO A 352 32.13 -26.36 12.18
N ALA A 353 33.30 -26.11 12.76
CA ALA A 353 34.25 -27.10 13.21
C ALA A 353 34.75 -26.75 14.61
N VAL A 354 34.79 -27.74 15.49
CA VAL A 354 35.33 -27.65 16.86
C VAL A 354 36.56 -28.53 16.98
N PHE A 355 37.55 -28.13 17.78
CA PHE A 355 38.72 -28.98 18.03
C PHE A 355 38.29 -30.36 18.54
N ALA A 356 38.68 -31.41 17.82
CA ALA A 356 38.45 -32.76 18.27
C ALA A 356 39.43 -33.05 19.40
N ALA A 357 38.93 -33.35 20.60
CA ALA A 357 39.78 -33.87 21.66
C ALA A 357 40.48 -35.13 21.13
N GLY A 358 41.80 -35.09 21.01
CA GLY A 358 42.58 -36.20 20.49
C GLY A 358 42.22 -37.50 21.21
N ALA A 359 42.21 -38.62 20.48
CA ALA A 359 41.81 -39.95 20.93
C ALA A 359 42.66 -40.56 22.09
N GLY A 360 43.35 -39.73 22.88
CA GLY A 360 44.16 -40.12 24.04
C GLY A 360 43.81 -39.40 25.35
N ALA A 361 42.79 -38.53 25.38
CA ALA A 361 42.35 -37.90 26.64
C ALA A 361 41.57 -38.92 27.50
N LYS A 362 42.23 -39.47 28.53
CA LYS A 362 41.54 -40.25 29.56
C LYS A 362 40.57 -39.33 30.32
N PRO A 363 39.27 -39.66 30.43
CA PRO A 363 38.36 -38.87 31.25
C PRO A 363 38.90 -38.80 32.67
N VAL A 364 38.93 -37.59 33.25
CA VAL A 364 39.21 -37.41 34.68
C VAL A 364 38.15 -38.22 35.43
N PRO A 365 38.52 -39.23 36.23
CA PRO A 365 37.53 -40.06 36.89
C PRO A 365 36.70 -39.18 37.82
N THR A 366 35.45 -38.97 37.46
CA THR A 366 34.47 -38.36 38.37
C THR A 366 34.12 -39.40 39.44
N LEU A 367 33.95 -38.92 40.67
CA LEU A 367 33.48 -39.77 41.77
C LEU A 367 32.14 -40.39 41.38
N SER A 368 31.97 -41.70 41.63
CA SER A 368 30.71 -42.38 41.31
C SER A 368 29.53 -41.71 42.04
N HIS A 369 28.33 -41.80 41.47
CA HIS A 369 27.11 -41.28 42.10
C HIS A 369 26.93 -41.79 43.55
N ALA A 370 27.37 -43.03 43.83
CA ALA A 370 27.39 -43.60 45.18
C ALA A 370 28.36 -42.86 46.11
N MET A 371 29.55 -42.49 45.61
CA MET A 371 30.55 -41.78 46.40
C MET A 371 30.20 -40.29 46.57
N LEU A 372 29.53 -39.67 45.60
CA LEU A 372 28.93 -38.35 45.72
C LEU A 372 27.81 -38.32 46.76
N ALA A 373 26.93 -39.33 46.75
CA ALA A 373 25.87 -39.48 47.74
C ALA A 373 26.43 -39.72 49.15
N LEU A 374 27.52 -40.49 49.27
CA LEU A 374 28.19 -40.73 50.55
C LEU A 374 28.81 -39.44 51.11
N MET A 375 29.44 -38.62 50.26
CA MET A 375 29.99 -37.32 50.66
C MET A 375 28.88 -36.33 51.09
N ALA A 376 27.75 -36.30 50.37
CA ALA A 376 26.59 -35.49 50.75
C ALA A 376 25.97 -35.96 52.08
N GLY A 377 25.89 -37.28 52.30
CA GLY A 377 25.42 -37.88 53.55
C GLY A 377 26.32 -37.56 54.74
N LEU A 378 27.65 -37.59 54.55
CA LEU A 378 28.62 -37.25 55.60
C LEU A 378 28.51 -35.78 56.03
N MET A 379 28.33 -34.88 55.07
CA MET A 379 28.09 -33.46 55.34
C MET A 379 26.76 -33.24 56.07
N GLY A 380 25.70 -33.96 55.70
CA GLY A 380 24.40 -33.93 56.38
C GLY A 380 24.47 -34.43 57.83
N ALA A 381 25.19 -35.53 58.06
CA ALA A 381 25.36 -36.11 59.41
C ALA A 381 26.17 -35.20 60.34
N LEU A 382 27.21 -34.54 59.83
CA LEU A 382 27.99 -33.54 60.59
C LEU A 382 27.15 -32.29 60.92
N GLY A 383 26.24 -31.88 60.03
CA GLY A 383 25.28 -30.79 60.27
C GLY A 383 24.26 -31.13 61.36
N LEU A 384 23.70 -32.35 61.32
CA LEU A 384 22.74 -32.83 62.31
C LEU A 384 23.38 -33.04 63.71
N GLY A 385 24.65 -33.46 63.75
CA GLY A 385 25.42 -33.55 65.00
C GLY A 385 25.65 -32.20 65.69
N ARG A 386 25.78 -31.11 64.92
CA ARG A 386 25.89 -29.75 65.47
C ARG A 386 24.56 -29.20 65.97
N LEU A 387 23.43 -29.57 65.36
CA LEU A 387 22.09 -29.18 65.83
C LEU A 387 21.72 -29.88 67.14
N ARG A 388 22.08 -31.17 67.30
CA ARG A 388 21.78 -31.93 68.52
C ARG A 388 22.58 -31.48 69.75
N ARG A 389 23.74 -30.84 69.56
CA ARG A 389 24.51 -30.20 70.65
C ARG A 389 23.99 -28.82 71.07
N ARG A 390 23.08 -28.20 70.31
CA ARG A 390 22.53 -26.87 70.61
C ARG A 390 21.19 -26.89 71.35
N THR A 391 20.52 -28.04 71.43
CA THR A 391 19.23 -28.22 72.13
C THR A 391 19.35 -28.94 73.48
N GLY A 392 20.58 -29.17 73.96
CA GLY A 392 20.86 -29.67 75.31
C GLY A 392 21.34 -28.55 76.22
N ARG A 393 20.46 -27.63 76.61
CA ARG A 393 20.59 -26.78 77.80
C ARG A 393 19.22 -26.39 78.31
#